data_AF-A0A3B9QFD6-F1
#
_entry.id   AF-A0A3B9QFD6-F1
#
_cell.length_a   1.000
_cell.length_b   1.000
_cell.length_c   1.000
_cell.angle_alpha   90.00
_cell.angle_beta   90.00
_cell.angle_gamma   90.00
#
_symmetry.space_group_name_H-M   'P 1'
#
loop_
_entity.id
_entity.type
_entity.pdbx_description
1 polymer ?
#
loop_
_entity_poly.entity_id
_entity_poly.type
_entity_poly.pdbx_seq_one_letter_code
_entity_poly.pdbx_strand_id
1 'polypeptide(L)'
;RSVSDDLILVKSPGYGFDESRADQPAFDPLLQALGGMMSTQGGDGEPVFLTVPVHDAATPIIAAFGVVTAMYHRTRTGEAQTVYTSLAQTTAAAQAAEFVDYPGRPKVDQGGLTTKGPMKTIVILKTVAIGSGPDPKGLPASKLKDLLEVSWPQRTI
;
A
#
# COMPACT_ATOMS: atom_id res chain seq x y z
N ARG A 1 -8.88 -26.34 -10.30
CA ARG A 1 -9.63 -27.26 -9.41
C ARG A 1 -9.68 -28.69 -9.94
N SER A 2 -9.38 -28.94 -11.23
CA SER A 2 -9.26 -30.32 -11.76
C SER A 2 -8.18 -31.19 -11.09
N VAL A 3 -7.24 -30.60 -10.35
CA VAL A 3 -6.17 -31.33 -9.61
C VAL A 3 -6.57 -31.60 -8.16
N SER A 4 -7.14 -30.61 -7.49
CA SER A 4 -7.71 -30.75 -6.15
C SER A 4 -8.74 -29.66 -5.90
N ASP A 5 -9.79 -30.01 -5.16
CA ASP A 5 -10.89 -29.13 -4.78
C ASP A 5 -10.62 -28.34 -3.50
N ASP A 6 -9.60 -28.73 -2.73
CA ASP A 6 -9.22 -28.09 -1.47
C ASP A 6 -8.24 -26.91 -1.63
N LEU A 7 -7.82 -26.62 -2.86
CA LEU A 7 -6.84 -25.56 -3.16
C LEU A 7 -7.43 -24.17 -2.95
N ILE A 8 -6.70 -23.34 -2.21
CA ILE A 8 -6.92 -21.90 -2.16
C ILE A 8 -6.16 -21.29 -3.33
N LEU A 9 -6.91 -20.65 -4.23
CA LEU A 9 -6.37 -19.99 -5.41
C LEU A 9 -6.32 -18.49 -5.19
N VAL A 10 -5.28 -17.84 -5.70
CA VAL A 10 -5.23 -16.37 -5.79
C VAL A 10 -5.22 -16.00 -7.26
N LYS A 11 -6.10 -15.09 -7.65
CA LYS A 11 -6.10 -14.47 -8.97
C LYS A 11 -5.90 -12.97 -8.80
N SER A 12 -4.86 -12.45 -9.46
CA SER A 12 -4.47 -11.04 -9.38
C SER A 12 -4.19 -10.44 -10.76
N PRO A 13 -5.17 -10.40 -11.68
CA PRO A 13 -5.02 -9.70 -12.95
C PRO A 13 -4.78 -8.20 -12.71
N GLY A 14 -3.99 -7.54 -13.55
CA GLY A 14 -3.58 -6.15 -13.34
C GLY A 14 -4.72 -5.14 -13.19
N TYR A 15 -5.65 -5.16 -14.14
CA TYR A 15 -6.84 -4.28 -14.17
C TYR A 15 -8.10 -4.94 -13.61
N GLY A 16 -7.96 -6.04 -12.86
CA GLY A 16 -9.12 -6.78 -12.35
C GLY A 16 -9.83 -7.56 -13.46
N PHE A 17 -11.16 -7.47 -13.48
CA PHE A 17 -12.02 -8.14 -14.46
C PHE A 17 -12.40 -7.25 -15.65
N ASP A 18 -11.74 -6.12 -15.82
CA ASP A 18 -11.92 -5.28 -17.01
C ASP A 18 -11.27 -5.96 -18.23
N GLU A 19 -12.08 -6.71 -18.96
CA GLU A 19 -11.63 -7.46 -20.15
C GLU A 19 -11.11 -6.54 -21.26
N SER A 20 -11.55 -5.28 -21.33
CA SER A 20 -11.07 -4.32 -22.33
C SER A 20 -9.58 -3.97 -22.16
N ARG A 21 -9.02 -4.30 -21.00
CA ARG A 21 -7.62 -4.05 -20.63
C ARG A 21 -6.85 -5.32 -20.30
N ALA A 22 -7.39 -6.49 -20.62
CA ALA A 22 -6.79 -7.79 -20.27
C ALA A 22 -5.36 -7.97 -20.81
N ASP A 23 -5.10 -7.47 -22.03
CA ASP A 23 -3.80 -7.58 -22.70
C ASP A 23 -2.85 -6.40 -22.39
N GLN A 24 -3.30 -5.42 -21.60
CA GLN A 24 -2.49 -4.26 -21.27
C GLN A 24 -1.49 -4.60 -20.15
N PRO A 25 -0.25 -4.09 -20.21
CA PRO A 25 0.67 -4.21 -19.09
C PRO A 25 0.12 -3.47 -17.88
N ALA A 26 0.35 -4.03 -16.70
CA ALA A 26 -0.04 -3.47 -15.42
C ALA A 26 1.11 -3.61 -14.43
N PHE A 27 1.62 -2.48 -13.98
CA PHE A 27 2.68 -2.36 -12.98
C PHE A 27 2.56 -0.97 -12.35
N ASP A 28 3.14 -0.80 -11.17
CA ASP A 28 2.84 0.32 -10.29
C ASP A 28 2.88 1.72 -10.93
N PRO A 29 3.93 2.14 -11.67
CA PRO A 29 3.94 3.42 -12.38
C PRO A 29 2.70 3.70 -13.25
N LEU A 30 2.19 2.69 -13.96
CA LEU A 30 0.99 2.88 -14.79
C LEU A 30 -0.25 3.14 -13.94
N LEU A 31 -0.37 2.43 -12.81
CA LEU A 31 -1.52 2.55 -11.92
C LEU A 31 -1.42 3.79 -11.03
N GLN A 32 -0.22 4.25 -10.66
CA GLN A 32 -0.01 5.56 -10.04
C GLN A 32 -0.51 6.69 -10.94
N ALA A 33 -0.18 6.63 -12.24
CA ALA A 33 -0.64 7.63 -13.20
C ALA A 33 -2.16 7.54 -13.41
N LEU A 34 -2.68 6.35 -13.65
CA LEU A 34 -4.09 6.11 -13.91
C LEU A 34 -4.99 6.48 -12.71
N GLY A 35 -4.57 6.13 -11.50
CA GLY A 35 -5.28 6.43 -10.26
C GLY A 35 -5.19 7.88 -9.82
N GLY A 36 -4.40 8.71 -10.52
CA GLY A 36 -4.20 10.11 -10.17
C GLY A 36 -3.21 10.34 -9.02
N MET A 37 -2.53 9.29 -8.53
CA MET A 37 -1.58 9.39 -7.41
C MET A 37 -0.47 10.40 -7.68
N MET A 38 0.07 10.39 -8.91
CA MET A 38 1.12 11.32 -9.33
C MET A 38 0.67 12.78 -9.34
N SER A 39 -0.60 13.02 -9.62
CA SER A 39 -1.20 14.35 -9.57
C SER A 39 -1.45 14.77 -8.11
N THR A 40 -1.99 13.86 -7.30
CA THR A 40 -2.30 14.13 -5.88
C THR A 40 -1.07 14.38 -5.01
N GLN A 41 0.13 13.96 -5.43
CA GLN A 41 1.38 14.33 -4.74
C GLN A 41 1.61 15.84 -4.69
N GLY A 42 1.02 16.59 -5.62
CA GLY A 42 1.16 18.03 -5.72
C GLY A 42 2.51 18.47 -6.25
N GLY A 43 2.82 19.74 -6.00
CA GLY A 43 3.88 20.48 -6.66
C GLY A 43 3.31 21.52 -7.61
N ASP A 44 4.16 22.48 -7.99
CA ASP A 44 3.81 23.53 -8.96
C ASP A 44 4.05 23.08 -10.43
N GLY A 45 4.44 21.82 -10.64
CA GLY A 45 4.86 21.28 -11.93
C GLY A 45 4.02 20.08 -12.40
N GLU A 46 4.58 19.35 -13.37
CA GLU A 46 3.95 18.13 -13.90
C GLU A 46 3.78 17.03 -12.83
N PRO A 47 2.80 16.11 -12.98
CA PRO A 47 2.60 14.99 -12.07
C PRO A 47 3.90 14.23 -11.76
N VAL A 48 4.15 13.99 -10.47
CA VAL A 48 5.42 13.43 -10.01
C VAL A 48 5.26 11.94 -9.70
N PHE A 49 6.12 11.12 -10.29
CA PHE A 49 6.22 9.70 -9.98
C PHE A 49 6.70 9.46 -8.55
N LEU A 50 6.03 8.57 -7.81
CA LEU A 50 6.48 8.13 -6.50
C LEU A 50 7.45 6.96 -6.65
N THR A 51 8.67 7.11 -6.15
CA THR A 51 9.74 6.10 -6.26
C THR A 51 9.46 4.84 -5.45
N VAL A 52 8.56 4.91 -4.47
CA VAL A 52 8.10 3.75 -3.71
C VAL A 52 6.94 3.11 -4.47
N PRO A 53 7.02 1.81 -4.80
CA PRO A 53 6.00 1.15 -5.60
C PRO A 53 4.81 0.74 -4.73
N VAL A 54 3.96 1.72 -4.38
CA VAL A 54 2.90 1.58 -3.37
C VAL A 54 1.92 0.46 -3.71
N HIS A 55 1.47 0.35 -4.96
CA HIS A 55 0.49 -0.65 -5.37
C HIS A 55 1.11 -2.03 -5.53
N ASP A 56 2.34 -2.13 -6.06
CA ASP A 56 3.04 -3.41 -6.15
C ASP A 56 3.41 -3.96 -4.75
N ALA A 57 3.60 -3.08 -3.76
CA ALA A 57 3.81 -3.49 -2.36
C ALA A 57 2.51 -3.85 -1.65
N ALA A 58 1.44 -3.07 -1.82
CA ALA A 58 0.19 -3.27 -1.10
C ALA A 58 -0.66 -4.44 -1.64
N THR A 59 -0.67 -4.66 -2.96
CA THR A 59 -1.46 -5.73 -3.60
C THR A 59 -1.15 -7.13 -3.06
N PRO A 60 0.12 -7.57 -2.95
CA PRO A 60 0.45 -8.87 -2.37
C PRO A 60 0.12 -8.97 -0.88
N ILE A 61 0.19 -7.87 -0.13
CA ILE A 61 -0.21 -7.85 1.30
C ILE A 61 -1.72 -8.10 1.43
N ILE A 62 -2.54 -7.43 0.62
CA ILE A 62 -3.98 -7.64 0.57
C ILE A 62 -4.30 -9.07 0.13
N ALA A 63 -3.60 -9.58 -0.90
CA ALA A 63 -3.74 -10.96 -1.36
C ALA A 63 -3.40 -11.97 -0.25
N ALA A 64 -2.29 -11.77 0.47
CA ALA A 64 -1.87 -12.62 1.57
C ALA A 64 -2.90 -12.63 2.71
N PHE A 65 -3.46 -11.47 3.07
CA PHE A 65 -4.54 -11.40 4.04
C PHE A 65 -5.79 -12.16 3.58
N GLY A 66 -6.15 -12.04 2.29
CA GLY A 66 -7.23 -12.83 1.69
C GLY A 66 -6.96 -14.34 1.76
N VAL A 67 -5.72 -14.78 1.51
CA VAL A 67 -5.31 -16.19 1.62
C VAL A 67 -5.42 -16.69 3.05
N VAL A 68 -4.95 -15.92 4.03
CA VAL A 68 -5.09 -16.27 5.46
C VAL A 68 -6.56 -16.40 5.84
N THR A 69 -7.41 -15.49 5.36
CA THR A 69 -8.86 -15.54 5.60
C THR A 69 -9.50 -16.76 4.93
N ALA A 70 -9.09 -17.10 3.70
CA ALA A 70 -9.56 -18.30 2.99
C ALA A 70 -9.10 -19.59 3.68
N MET A 71 -7.87 -19.64 4.21
CA MET A 71 -7.39 -20.76 5.02
C MET A 71 -8.23 -20.92 6.27
N TYR A 72 -8.53 -19.82 6.95
CA TYR A 72 -9.39 -19.80 8.13
C TYR A 72 -10.82 -20.25 7.83
N HIS A 73 -11.39 -19.80 6.71
CA HIS A 73 -12.68 -20.27 6.24
C HIS A 73 -12.66 -21.79 6.05
N ARG A 74 -11.67 -22.30 5.34
CA ARG A 74 -11.51 -23.73 5.08
C ARG A 74 -11.37 -24.55 6.36
N THR A 75 -10.66 -24.08 7.39
CA THR A 75 -10.57 -24.82 8.67
C THR A 75 -11.89 -24.85 9.43
N ARG A 76 -12.75 -23.84 9.24
CA ARG A 76 -14.07 -23.74 9.89
C ARG A 76 -15.15 -24.55 9.17
N THR A 77 -15.11 -24.59 7.84
CA THR A 77 -16.22 -25.11 7.02
C THR A 77 -15.84 -26.34 6.18
N GLY A 78 -14.55 -26.61 5.98
CA GLY A 78 -14.06 -27.59 5.03
C GLY A 78 -13.99 -27.08 3.58
N GLU A 79 -14.46 -25.86 3.30
CA GLU A 79 -14.59 -25.34 1.94
C GLU A 79 -13.45 -24.38 1.56
N ALA A 80 -12.78 -24.67 0.44
CA ALA A 80 -11.75 -23.81 -0.12
C ALA A 80 -12.33 -22.65 -0.95
N GLN A 81 -11.67 -21.50 -0.89
CA GLN A 81 -12.07 -20.29 -1.62
C GLN A 81 -11.03 -19.86 -2.66
N THR A 82 -11.47 -19.03 -3.60
CA THR A 82 -10.56 -18.29 -4.49
C THR A 82 -10.54 -16.83 -4.04
N VAL A 83 -9.34 -16.33 -3.78
CA VAL A 83 -9.07 -14.93 -3.45
C VAL A 83 -8.87 -14.16 -4.75
N TYR A 84 -9.52 -13.02 -4.86
CA TYR A 84 -9.43 -12.13 -6.00
C TYR A 84 -8.95 -10.76 -5.55
N THR A 85 -7.98 -10.20 -6.27
CA THR A 85 -7.54 -8.81 -6.13
C THR A 85 -6.99 -8.31 -7.46
N SER A 86 -6.54 -7.06 -7.52
CA SER A 86 -5.83 -6.49 -8.67
C SER A 86 -5.04 -5.25 -8.26
N LEU A 87 -4.07 -4.85 -9.09
CA LEU A 87 -3.37 -3.57 -8.91
C LEU A 87 -4.38 -2.40 -8.98
N ALA A 88 -5.35 -2.45 -9.90
CA ALA A 88 -6.39 -1.44 -10.00
C ALA A 88 -7.28 -1.35 -8.74
N GLN A 89 -7.67 -2.49 -8.14
CA GLN A 89 -8.43 -2.50 -6.88
C GLN A 89 -7.60 -1.94 -5.73
N THR A 90 -6.31 -2.29 -5.65
CA THR A 90 -5.40 -1.71 -4.65
C THR A 90 -5.22 -0.22 -4.84
N THR A 91 -5.16 0.27 -6.08
CA THR A 91 -5.12 1.70 -6.41
C THR A 91 -6.36 2.42 -5.90
N ALA A 92 -7.54 1.86 -6.19
CA ALA A 92 -8.82 2.37 -5.68
C ALA A 92 -8.85 2.41 -4.15
N ALA A 93 -8.37 1.36 -3.48
CA ALA A 93 -8.35 1.27 -2.03
C ALA A 93 -7.36 2.26 -1.39
N ALA A 94 -6.15 2.38 -1.95
CA ALA A 94 -5.11 3.28 -1.43
C ALA A 94 -5.51 4.76 -1.55
N GLN A 95 -6.31 5.10 -2.55
CA GLN A 95 -6.75 6.47 -2.85
C GLN A 95 -8.25 6.68 -2.65
N ALA A 96 -8.91 5.85 -1.83
CA ALA A 96 -10.37 5.86 -1.70
C ALA A 96 -10.93 7.24 -1.35
N ALA A 97 -10.23 8.02 -0.53
CA ALA A 97 -10.61 9.38 -0.18
C ALA A 97 -10.52 10.37 -1.37
N GLU A 98 -9.62 10.11 -2.32
CA GLU A 98 -9.42 10.99 -3.47
C GLU A 98 -10.50 10.82 -4.54
N PHE A 99 -11.11 9.64 -4.63
CA PHE A 99 -12.20 9.36 -5.57
C PHE A 99 -13.58 9.86 -5.12
N VAL A 100 -13.68 10.48 -3.94
CA VAL A 100 -14.95 10.98 -3.40
C VAL A 100 -15.03 12.49 -3.56
N ASP A 101 -15.93 12.99 -4.42
CA ASP A 101 -16.18 14.42 -4.59
C ASP A 101 -17.58 14.80 -4.05
N TYR A 102 -17.71 16.00 -3.49
CA TYR A 102 -18.97 16.52 -2.96
C TYR A 102 -18.98 18.07 -2.89
N PRO A 103 -20.16 18.71 -2.97
CA PRO A 103 -20.26 20.17 -2.87
C PRO A 103 -19.63 20.70 -1.58
N GLY A 104 -18.67 21.62 -1.72
CA GLY A 104 -17.95 22.20 -0.58
C GLY A 104 -16.83 21.34 -0.01
N ARG A 105 -16.41 20.27 -0.71
CA ARG A 105 -15.20 19.49 -0.34
C ARG A 105 -14.02 20.46 -0.12
N PRO A 106 -13.42 20.47 1.08
CA PRO A 106 -12.23 21.28 1.33
C PRO A 106 -11.13 20.89 0.34
N LYS A 107 -10.43 21.87 -0.22
CA LYS A 107 -9.26 21.59 -1.05
C LYS A 107 -8.22 20.87 -0.18
N VAL A 108 -7.71 19.75 -0.68
CA VAL A 108 -6.59 19.08 -0.06
C VAL A 108 -5.36 19.98 -0.26
N ASP A 109 -4.65 20.28 0.82
CA ASP A 109 -3.40 21.03 0.74
C ASP A 109 -2.40 20.21 -0.07
N GLN A 110 -2.15 20.68 -1.30
CA GLN A 110 -1.15 20.12 -2.18
C GLN A 110 0.21 20.55 -1.62
N GLY A 111 1.10 19.58 -1.36
CA GLY A 111 2.48 19.89 -1.07
C GLY A 111 3.12 20.64 -2.24
N GLY A 112 4.18 21.39 -1.99
CA GLY A 112 4.99 22.06 -3.00
C GLY A 112 6.46 21.69 -2.81
N LEU A 113 7.34 22.10 -3.74
CA LEU A 113 8.79 21.94 -3.57
C LEU A 113 9.29 22.52 -2.23
N THR A 114 8.58 23.51 -1.71
CA THR A 114 8.85 24.20 -0.43
C THR A 114 7.82 23.91 0.67
N THR A 115 6.70 23.24 0.36
CA THR A 115 5.60 22.98 1.31
C THR A 115 5.46 21.48 1.56
N LYS A 116 5.72 21.03 2.80
CA LYS A 116 5.70 19.61 3.19
C LYS A 116 4.27 19.03 3.29
N GLY A 117 3.54 18.91 2.18
CA GLY A 117 2.22 18.27 2.12
C GLY A 117 1.27 18.64 3.28
N PRO A 118 0.32 17.77 3.65
CA PRO A 118 -0.36 17.89 4.93
C PRO A 118 0.67 17.63 6.05
N MET A 119 1.17 18.72 6.65
CA MET A 119 2.14 18.76 7.75
C MET A 119 1.82 17.89 8.98
N LYS A 120 0.66 17.23 9.00
CA LYS A 120 0.12 16.47 10.14
C LYS A 120 0.50 14.99 10.17
N THR A 121 1.13 14.41 9.13
CA THR A 121 1.26 12.93 9.03
C THR A 121 2.66 12.41 8.73
N ILE A 122 3.72 13.24 8.78
CA ILE A 122 5.09 12.71 8.59
C ILE A 122 5.53 11.98 9.86
N VAL A 123 5.47 10.65 9.82
CA VAL A 123 6.18 9.78 10.76
C VAL A 123 7.55 9.48 10.15
N ILE A 124 8.62 10.05 10.73
CA ILE A 124 9.98 9.68 10.35
C ILE A 124 10.30 8.37 11.09
N LEU A 125 10.30 7.26 10.36
CA LEU A 125 10.92 6.02 10.83
C LEU A 125 12.41 6.12 10.53
N LYS A 126 13.22 6.51 11.53
CA LYS A 126 14.67 6.33 11.44
C LYS A 126 14.96 4.84 11.55
N THR A 127 15.27 4.19 10.43
CA THR A 127 15.96 2.90 10.48
C THR A 127 17.36 3.17 11.02
N VAL A 128 17.62 2.83 12.29
CA VAL A 128 18.99 2.75 12.79
C VAL A 128 19.69 1.66 11.96
N ALA A 129 20.72 2.07 11.23
CA ALA A 129 21.48 1.20 10.35
C ALA A 129 21.84 -0.11 11.05
N ILE A 130 21.45 -1.24 10.46
CA ILE A 130 22.03 -2.54 10.78
C ILE A 130 23.44 -2.52 10.18
N GLY A 131 24.39 -1.97 10.93
CA GLY A 131 25.77 -1.82 10.47
C GLY A 131 26.68 -1.25 11.55
N SER A 132 27.57 -2.12 12.06
CA SER A 132 28.62 -1.89 13.08
C SER A 132 28.22 -1.91 14.57
N GLY A 133 27.19 -2.67 14.94
CA GLY A 133 26.88 -3.02 16.34
C GLY A 133 26.78 -4.53 16.57
N PRO A 134 26.92 -5.03 17.81
CA PRO A 134 26.92 -6.46 18.12
C PRO A 134 25.59 -7.13 17.70
N ASP A 135 25.68 -8.39 17.24
CA ASP A 135 24.58 -9.20 16.71
C ASP A 135 23.32 -9.16 17.60
N PRO A 136 22.15 -8.74 17.08
CA PRO A 136 20.94 -8.54 17.89
C PRO A 136 20.31 -9.83 18.43
N LYS A 137 20.80 -11.02 18.04
CA LYS A 137 20.26 -12.32 18.47
C LYS A 137 20.38 -12.64 19.96
N GLY A 138 21.00 -11.78 20.76
CA GLY A 138 21.18 -11.98 22.21
C GLY A 138 20.64 -10.87 23.12
N LEU A 139 19.97 -9.84 22.58
CA LEU A 139 19.51 -8.71 23.39
C LEU A 139 18.19 -9.01 24.11
N PRO A 140 18.05 -8.67 25.40
CA PRO A 140 16.78 -8.80 26.12
C PRO A 140 15.73 -7.86 25.51
N ALA A 141 14.47 -8.31 25.47
CA ALA A 141 13.36 -7.61 24.79
C ALA A 141 13.15 -6.15 25.25
N SER A 142 13.60 -5.79 26.45
CA SER A 142 13.57 -4.42 26.96
C SER A 142 14.44 -3.45 26.16
N LYS A 143 15.52 -3.92 25.52
CA LYS A 143 16.46 -3.10 24.73
C LYS A 143 16.10 -2.99 23.24
N LEU A 144 15.15 -3.77 22.75
CA LEU A 144 14.66 -3.68 21.37
C LEU A 144 13.84 -2.39 21.14
N LYS A 145 13.21 -1.86 22.19
CA LYS A 145 12.43 -0.60 22.12
C LYS A 145 13.28 0.63 21.83
N ASP A 146 14.55 0.61 22.25
CA ASP A 146 15.49 1.73 22.06
C ASP A 146 16.06 1.80 20.64
N LEU A 147 15.81 0.78 19.80
CA LEU A 147 16.28 0.71 18.41
C LEU A 147 15.29 1.30 17.40
N LEU A 148 14.09 1.68 17.85
CA LEU A 148 13.03 2.26 17.02
C LEU A 148 12.60 3.60 17.62
N GLU A 149 13.31 4.67 17.27
CA GLU A 149 12.86 6.03 17.57
C GLU A 149 11.78 6.46 16.56
N VAL A 150 10.54 6.49 17.01
CA VAL A 150 9.43 7.14 16.31
C VAL A 150 9.31 8.57 16.83
N SER A 151 9.85 9.55 16.10
CA SER A 151 9.76 10.97 16.49
C SER A 151 8.64 11.69 15.75
N TRP A 152 7.76 12.37 16.49
CA TRP A 152 6.74 13.26 15.93
C TRP A 152 7.28 14.70 15.86
N PRO A 153 7.18 15.42 14.73
CA PRO A 153 7.54 16.83 14.70
C PRO A 153 6.59 17.64 15.59
N GLN A 154 7.14 18.37 16.57
CA GLN A 154 6.40 19.30 17.42
C GLN A 154 5.97 20.53 16.61
N ARG A 155 4.74 21.01 16.85
CA ARG A 155 4.20 22.26 16.27
C ARG A 155 5.15 23.43 16.54
N THR A 156 5.59 24.11 15.50
CA THR A 156 5.97 25.52 15.59
C THR A 156 4.90 26.33 14.88
N ILE A 157 4.23 27.20 15.63
CA ILE A 157 3.20 28.15 15.17
C ILE A 157 3.87 29.21 14.30
#